data_AF-A0A840MML5-F1
#
_entry.id   AF-A0A840MML5-F1
#
_cell.length_a   1.000
_cell.length_b   1.000
_cell.length_c   1.000
_cell.angle_alpha   90.00
_cell.angle_beta   90.00
_cell.angle_gamma   90.00
#
_symmetry.space_group_name_H-M   'P 1'
#
loop_
_entity.id
_entity.type
_entity.pdbx_description
1 polymer ?
#
loop_
_entity_poly.entity_id
_entity_poly.type
_entity_poly.pdbx_seq_one_letter_code
_entity_poly.pdbx_strand_id
1 'polypeptide(L)'
;MGKHYRVHISVAPLGATEVKKALTAIREAWTSPHYINKLEKNKVFFLQASAEAGFLPDESEQAFAQRVSVAIWKKVGRYVKVVIDTSDSDEVPTDCFELSEYDYRKLMRAS
;
A
#
# COMPACT_ATOMS: atom_id res chain seq x y z
N MET A 1 17.01 -16.78 7.97
CA MET A 1 16.54 -15.46 8.40
C MET A 1 15.88 -14.83 7.18
N GLY A 2 14.62 -14.39 7.28
CA GLY A 2 13.91 -13.79 6.17
C GLY A 2 14.39 -12.36 5.92
N LYS A 3 14.34 -11.90 4.67
CA LYS A 3 14.68 -10.53 4.30
C LYS A 3 13.65 -9.57 4.90
N HIS A 4 14.11 -8.49 5.53
CA HIS A 4 13.26 -7.45 6.09
C HIS A 4 13.29 -6.24 5.17
N TYR A 5 12.12 -5.69 4.85
CA TYR A 5 11.99 -4.51 4.02
C TYR A 5 11.47 -3.36 4.85
N ARG A 6 12.07 -2.18 4.65
CA ARG A 6 11.42 -0.94 5.05
C ARG A 6 10.46 -0.56 3.94
N VAL A 7 9.19 -0.45 4.27
CA VAL A 7 8.14 -0.12 3.31
C VAL A 7 7.42 1.13 3.75
N HIS A 8 7.20 2.03 2.79
CA HIS A 8 6.32 3.18 2.95
C HIS A 8 5.18 3.07 1.94
N ILE A 9 3.95 3.13 2.44
CA ILE A 9 2.71 3.10 1.65
C ILE A 9 2.06 4.48 1.71
N SER A 10 1.67 5.01 0.56
CA SER A 10 0.99 6.30 0.41
C SER A 10 -0.30 6.10 -0.39
N VAL A 11 -1.44 6.58 0.13
CA VAL A 11 -2.76 6.37 -0.48
C VAL A 11 -3.53 7.68 -0.58
N ALA A 12 -3.96 8.05 -1.78
CA ALA A 12 -4.82 9.21 -2.07
C ALA A 12 -5.53 9.08 -3.42
N PRO A 13 -6.55 9.90 -3.70
CA PRO A 13 -7.33 10.67 -2.72
C PRO A 13 -8.30 9.76 -1.97
N LEU A 14 -8.47 9.98 -0.66
CA LEU A 14 -9.42 9.25 0.19
C LEU A 14 -10.51 10.18 0.76
N GLY A 15 -11.70 9.65 0.96
CA GLY A 15 -12.74 10.23 1.80
C GLY A 15 -12.59 9.81 3.27
N ALA A 16 -13.27 10.49 4.17
CA ALA A 16 -13.12 10.30 5.63
C ALA A 16 -13.33 8.84 6.10
N THR A 17 -14.31 8.13 5.53
CA THR A 17 -14.58 6.72 5.85
C THR A 17 -13.59 5.76 5.18
N GLU A 18 -13.05 6.15 4.02
CA GLU A 18 -12.11 5.35 3.23
C GLU A 18 -10.73 5.28 3.89
N VAL A 19 -10.32 6.30 4.65
CA VAL A 19 -9.07 6.26 5.44
C VAL A 19 -9.03 5.07 6.39
N LYS A 20 -10.14 4.79 7.08
CA LYS A 20 -10.24 3.63 7.99
C LYS A 20 -10.20 2.32 7.22
N LYS A 21 -10.89 2.26 6.06
CA LYS A 21 -10.89 1.09 5.18
C LYS A 21 -9.49 0.78 4.64
N ALA A 22 -8.79 1.79 4.10
CA ALA A 22 -7.44 1.65 3.57
C ALA A 22 -6.44 1.19 4.64
N LEU A 23 -6.47 1.80 5.84
CA LEU A 23 -5.60 1.38 6.94
C LEU A 23 -5.91 -0.06 7.40
N THR A 24 -7.18 -0.45 7.41
CA THR A 24 -7.58 -1.83 7.75
C THR A 24 -7.05 -2.81 6.70
N ALA A 25 -7.16 -2.47 5.41
CA ALA A 25 -6.64 -3.30 4.32
C ALA A 25 -5.11 -3.47 4.40
N ILE A 26 -4.36 -2.40 4.72
CA ILE A 26 -2.90 -2.46 4.91
C ILE A 26 -2.55 -3.45 6.04
N ARG A 27 -3.28 -3.37 7.17
CA ARG A 27 -3.06 -4.26 8.33
C ARG A 27 -3.37 -5.72 8.03
N GLU A 28 -4.44 -5.98 7.31
CA GLU A 28 -4.85 -7.33 6.92
C GLU A 28 -3.92 -7.92 5.84
N ALA A 29 -3.44 -7.10 4.90
CA ALA A 29 -2.64 -7.58 3.79
C ALA A 29 -1.15 -7.71 4.13
N TRP A 30 -0.60 -6.88 5.01
CA TRP A 30 0.85 -6.85 5.22
C TRP A 30 1.24 -7.00 6.68
N THR A 31 1.13 -5.92 7.45
CA THR A 31 1.52 -5.90 8.87
C THR A 31 0.85 -4.73 9.57
N SER A 32 0.96 -4.67 10.89
CA SER A 32 0.57 -3.49 11.66
C SER A 32 1.65 -2.40 11.54
N PRO A 33 1.42 -1.30 10.81
CA PRO A 33 2.43 -0.27 10.62
C PRO A 33 2.69 0.48 11.93
N HIS A 34 3.96 0.75 12.24
CA HIS A 34 4.34 1.52 13.43
C HIS A 34 4.18 3.03 13.19
N TYR A 35 4.34 3.48 11.94
CA TYR A 35 4.09 4.86 11.54
C TYR A 35 2.78 4.96 10.75
N ILE A 36 1.90 5.88 11.17
CA ILE A 36 0.64 6.18 10.48
C ILE A 36 0.45 7.69 10.53
N ASN A 37 0.36 8.32 9.36
CA ASN A 37 0.06 9.75 9.23
C ASN A 37 -1.15 9.97 8.32
N LYS A 38 -1.99 10.96 8.68
CA LYS A 38 -3.23 11.28 7.99
C LYS A 38 -3.27 12.78 7.79
N LEU A 39 -3.19 13.21 6.53
CA LEU A 39 -3.29 14.62 6.16
C LEU A 39 -4.64 14.86 5.49
N GLU A 40 -5.31 15.94 5.89
CA GLU A 40 -6.57 16.39 5.28
C GLU A 40 -6.34 17.73 4.56
N LYS A 41 -6.82 17.83 3.32
CA LYS A 41 -6.89 19.08 2.56
C LYS A 41 -8.19 19.10 1.76
N ASN A 42 -9.02 20.12 1.96
CA ASN A 42 -10.29 20.30 1.24
C ASN A 42 -11.21 19.06 1.28
N LYS A 43 -11.35 18.42 2.46
CA LYS A 43 -12.13 17.18 2.68
C LYS A 43 -11.61 15.95 1.94
N VAL A 44 -10.41 16.03 1.37
CA VAL A 44 -9.67 14.92 0.78
C VAL A 44 -8.56 14.52 1.72
N PHE A 45 -8.39 13.21 1.91
CA PHE A 45 -7.42 12.64 2.82
C PHE A 45 -6.28 11.97 2.04
N PHE A 46 -5.09 12.10 2.60
CA PHE A 46 -3.89 11.37 2.23
C PHE A 46 -3.45 10.54 3.43
N LEU A 47 -3.31 9.24 3.22
CA LEU A 47 -2.86 8.28 4.23
C LEU A 47 -1.43 7.86 3.92
N GLN A 48 -0.56 7.95 4.92
CA GLN A 48 0.78 7.40 4.89
C GLN A 48 0.91 6.34 5.98
N ALA A 49 1.52 5.21 5.66
CA ALA A 49 1.80 4.15 6.61
C ALA A 49 3.17 3.52 6.33
N SER A 50 3.96 3.29 7.37
CA SER A 50 5.29 2.68 7.23
C SER A 50 5.56 1.64 8.31
N ALA A 51 6.29 0.60 7.91
CA ALA A 51 6.73 -0.47 8.78
C ALA A 51 8.02 -1.11 8.24
N GLU A 52 8.73 -1.82 9.12
CA GLU A 52 9.78 -2.75 8.72
C GLU A 52 9.26 -4.17 8.93
N ALA A 53 9.11 -4.93 7.85
CA ALA A 53 8.57 -6.29 7.88
C ALA A 53 8.98 -7.08 6.64
N GLY A 54 8.94 -8.40 6.76
CA GLY A 54 9.12 -9.30 5.62
C GLY A 54 7.87 -9.33 4.72
N PHE A 55 8.07 -9.80 3.50
CA PHE A 55 6.99 -10.18 2.60
C PHE A 55 6.57 -11.63 2.82
N LEU A 56 5.62 -12.13 2.02
CA LEU A 56 5.35 -13.56 1.96
C LEU A 56 6.57 -14.31 1.40
N PRO A 57 6.73 -15.62 1.69
CA PRO A 57 7.80 -16.43 1.10
C PRO A 57 7.75 -16.35 -0.44
N ASP A 58 8.92 -16.15 -1.06
CA ASP A 58 9.10 -16.05 -2.51
C ASP A 58 8.33 -14.89 -3.20
N GLU A 59 7.84 -13.92 -2.43
CA GLU A 59 7.15 -12.74 -2.96
C GLU A 59 8.14 -11.66 -3.39
N SER A 60 8.07 -11.24 -4.66
CA SER A 60 8.80 -10.07 -5.16
C SER A 60 8.16 -8.76 -4.68
N GLU A 61 8.91 -7.67 -4.65
CA GLU A 61 8.40 -6.33 -4.28
C GLU A 61 7.22 -5.90 -5.17
N GLN A 62 7.28 -6.23 -6.46
CA GLN A 62 6.18 -5.97 -7.40
C GLN A 62 4.93 -6.78 -7.04
N ALA A 63 5.08 -8.07 -6.70
CA ALA A 63 3.97 -8.92 -6.30
C ALA A 63 3.35 -8.44 -4.98
N PHE A 64 4.19 -8.05 -4.03
CA PHE A 64 3.80 -7.40 -2.78
C PHE A 64 3.00 -6.12 -3.05
N ALA A 65 3.54 -5.21 -3.86
CA ALA A 65 2.91 -3.95 -4.17
C ALA A 65 1.54 -4.14 -4.85
N GLN A 66 1.44 -5.09 -5.77
CA GLN A 66 0.18 -5.45 -6.41
C GLN A 66 -0.83 -6.01 -5.42
N ARG A 67 -0.42 -6.95 -4.56
CA ARG A 67 -1.32 -7.59 -3.59
C ARG A 67 -1.86 -6.58 -2.59
N VAL A 68 -1.02 -5.71 -2.04
CA VAL A 68 -1.44 -4.67 -1.09
C VAL A 68 -2.34 -3.64 -1.77
N SER A 69 -2.01 -3.20 -2.98
CA SER A 69 -2.84 -2.25 -3.74
C SER A 69 -4.23 -2.82 -4.03
N VAL A 70 -4.31 -4.08 -4.47
CA VAL A 70 -5.59 -4.78 -4.71
C VAL A 70 -6.40 -4.92 -3.42
N ALA A 71 -5.76 -5.25 -2.29
CA ALA A 71 -6.45 -5.33 -1.00
C ALA A 71 -7.06 -3.98 -0.59
N ILE A 72 -6.31 -2.89 -0.77
CA ILE A 72 -6.79 -1.53 -0.52
C ILE A 72 -7.98 -1.21 -1.42
N TRP A 73 -7.88 -1.44 -2.72
CA TRP A 73 -8.98 -1.18 -3.67
C TRP A 73 -10.22 -1.99 -3.36
N LYS A 74 -10.10 -3.28 -3.03
CA LYS A 74 -11.23 -4.13 -2.62
C LYS A 74 -11.92 -3.59 -1.37
N LYS A 75 -11.16 -3.15 -0.36
CA LYS A 75 -11.72 -2.64 0.90
C LYS A 75 -12.32 -1.24 0.75
N VAL A 76 -11.68 -0.37 -0.04
CA VAL A 76 -12.14 1.00 -0.31
C VAL A 76 -13.38 0.98 -1.22
N GLY A 77 -13.39 0.12 -2.24
CA GLY A 77 -14.49 -0.07 -3.19
C GLY A 77 -14.38 0.74 -4.48
N ARG A 78 -13.23 1.38 -4.73
CA ARG A 78 -12.93 2.14 -5.95
C ARG A 78 -11.43 2.28 -6.15
N TYR A 79 -11.03 2.79 -7.31
CA TYR A 79 -9.66 3.21 -7.54
C TYR A 79 -9.26 4.37 -6.60
N VAL A 80 -8.10 4.20 -5.98
CA VAL A 80 -7.31 5.24 -5.31
C VAL A 80 -5.86 5.03 -5.73
N LYS A 81 -5.07 6.09 -5.90
CA LYS A 81 -3.65 5.96 -6.14
C LYS A 81 -2.99 5.39 -4.89
N VAL A 82 -2.25 4.30 -5.08
CA VAL A 82 -1.43 3.64 -4.06
C VAL A 82 0.00 3.68 -4.58
N VAL A 83 0.89 4.23 -3.77
CA VAL A 83 2.35 4.25 -4.02
C VAL A 83 3.00 3.44 -2.91
N ILE A 84 3.85 2.50 -3.28
CA ILE A 84 4.54 1.61 -2.35
C ILE A 84 6.04 1.73 -2.64
N ASP A 85 6.74 2.26 -1.66
CA ASP A 85 8.18 2.43 -1.66
C ASP A 85 8.78 1.31 -0.82
N THR A 86 9.63 0.47 -1.40
CA THR A 86 10.34 -0.61 -0.70
C THR A 86 11.83 -0.35 -0.75
N SER A 87 12.50 -0.44 0.40
CA SER A 87 13.96 -0.47 0.48
C SER A 87 14.40 -1.67 1.28
N ASP A 88 15.40 -2.38 0.76
CA ASP A 88 16.18 -3.32 1.55
C ASP A 88 16.83 -2.54 2.71
N SER A 89 16.92 -3.12 3.90
CA SER A 89 17.49 -2.41 5.07
C SER A 89 18.95 -2.01 4.84
N ASP A 90 19.62 -2.71 3.93
CA ASP A 90 21.08 -2.65 3.73
C ASP A 90 21.50 -1.94 2.42
N GLU A 91 20.56 -1.61 1.51
CA GLU A 91 20.86 -0.98 0.22
C GLU A 91 19.94 0.21 -0.12
N VAL A 92 20.50 1.22 -0.80
CA VAL A 92 19.77 2.26 -1.53
C VAL A 92 19.95 1.94 -3.01
N PRO A 93 18.89 1.60 -3.75
CA PRO A 93 17.74 2.48 -3.98
C PRO A 93 16.40 1.92 -3.48
N THR A 94 15.46 2.85 -3.27
CA THR A 94 14.05 2.54 -3.01
C THR A 94 13.35 2.22 -4.33
N ASP A 95 12.83 1.01 -4.47
CA ASP A 95 11.93 0.69 -5.57
C ASP A 95 10.55 1.29 -5.27
N CYS A 96 10.08 2.12 -6.20
CA CYS A 96 8.80 2.82 -6.12
C CYS A 96 7.80 2.15 -7.07
N PHE A 97 6.76 1.57 -6.50
CA PHE A 97 5.70 0.90 -7.24
C PHE A 97 4.42 1.74 -7.20
N GLU A 98 3.99 2.21 -8.36
CA GLU A 98 2.72 2.89 -8.56
C GLU A 98 1.89 2.13 -9.60
N LEU A 99 0.75 1.58 -9.17
CA LEU A 99 -0.20 0.97 -10.10
C LEU A 99 -1.23 1.99 -10.57
N SER A 100 -1.46 2.01 -11.88
CA SER A 100 -2.34 2.96 -12.54
C SER A 100 -3.82 2.57 -12.45
N GLU A 101 -4.70 3.47 -12.88
CA GLU A 101 -6.14 3.14 -13.01
C GLU A 101 -6.38 2.03 -14.05
N TYR A 102 -5.51 1.91 -15.07
CA TYR A 102 -5.56 0.81 -16.02
C TYR A 102 -5.31 -0.53 -15.32
N ASP A 103 -4.30 -0.59 -14.46
CA ASP A 103 -3.97 -1.79 -13.68
C ASP A 103 -5.10 -2.15 -12.73
N TYR A 104 -5.70 -1.16 -12.05
CA TYR A 104 -6.92 -1.35 -11.25
C TYR A 104 -8.02 -2.02 -12.05
N ARG A 105 -8.36 -1.50 -13.24
CA ARG A 105 -9.42 -2.07 -14.08
C ARG A 105 -9.10 -3.49 -14.52
N LYS A 106 -7.84 -3.78 -14.84
CA LYS A 106 -7.38 -5.12 -15.25
C LYS A 106 -7.45 -6.11 -14.09
N LEU A 107 -6.89 -5.74 -12.93
CA LEU A 107 -6.76 -6.60 -11.76
C LEU A 107 -8.10 -6.83 -11.05
N MET A 108 -8.96 -5.83 -10.97
CA MET A 108 -10.28 -5.95 -10.35
C MET A 108 -11.30 -6.71 -11.20
N ARG A 109 -11.04 -6.92 -12.50
CA ARG A 109 -11.87 -7.80 -13.36
C ARG A 109 -11.48 -9.27 -13.25
N ALA A 110 -10.25 -9.54 -12.82
CA ALA A 110 -9.69 -10.89 -12.76
C ALA A 110 -9.78 -11.52 -11.36
N SER A 111 -10.39 -10.84 -10.38
CA SER A 111 -10.28 -11.16 -8.95
C SER A 111 -11.59 -11.16 -8.18
#